data_AF-A0A520UE26-F1
#
_entry.id   AF-A0A520UE26-F1
#
_cell.length_a   1.000
_cell.length_b   1.000
_cell.length_c   1.000
_cell.angle_alpha   90.00
_cell.angle_beta   90.00
_cell.angle_gamma   90.00
#
_symmetry.space_group_name_H-M   'P 1'
#
loop_
_entity.id
_entity.type
_entity.pdbx_description
1 polymer ?
#
loop_
_entity_poly.entity_id
_entity_poly.type
_entity_poly.pdbx_seq_one_letter_code
_entity_poly.pdbx_strand_id
1 'polypeptide(L)'
;MIKKILNIVVILYSISSISQIILPIDFENNQITTDDFVNFDGGVGSATNNPYINDQNPSSTIGQIIRDGGQVWAGSYLVLSDYLDF
;
A
#
# COMPACT_ATOMS: atom_id res chain seq x y z
N MET A 1 35.15 2.79 18.01
CA MET A 1 34.37 3.01 16.77
C MET A 1 33.41 1.85 16.45
N ILE A 2 33.87 0.59 16.47
CA ILE A 2 33.04 -0.60 16.15
C ILE A 2 31.72 -0.70 16.95
N LYS A 3 31.74 -0.40 18.26
CA LYS A 3 30.52 -0.46 19.10
C LYS A 3 29.46 0.59 18.71
N LYS A 4 29.88 1.75 18.22
CA LYS A 4 28.96 2.80 17.74
C LYS A 4 28.31 2.38 16.42
N ILE A 5 29.07 1.75 15.53
CA ILE A 5 28.56 1.20 14.26
C ILE A 5 27.58 0.05 14.52
N LEU A 6 27.91 -0.85 15.45
CA LEU A 6 27.04 -1.97 15.83
C LEU A 6 25.69 -1.48 16.39
N ASN A 7 25.70 -0.44 17.24
CA ASN A 7 24.46 0.14 17.77
C ASN A 7 23.61 0.80 16.68
N ILE A 8 24.22 1.44 15.68
CA ILE A 8 23.49 2.02 14.54
C ILE A 8 22.86 0.93 13.67
N VAL A 9 23.56 -0.17 13.43
CA VAL A 9 23.04 -1.32 12.67
C VAL A 9 21.85 -1.98 13.38
N VAL A 10 21.92 -2.14 14.70
CA VAL A 10 20.81 -2.70 15.50
C VAL A 10 19.58 -1.78 15.48
N ILE A 11 19.78 -0.45 15.55
CA ILE A 11 18.68 0.52 15.45
C ILE A 11 18.03 0.47 14.06
N LEU A 12 18.82 0.43 12.99
CA LEU A 12 18.29 0.31 11.62
C LEU A 12 17.47 -0.97 11.42
N TYR A 13 17.92 -2.09 12.01
CA TYR A 13 17.20 -3.38 11.92
C TYR A 13 15.87 -3.40 12.70
N SER A 14 15.75 -2.60 13.77
CA SER A 14 14.46 -2.45 14.48
C SER A 14 13.44 -1.58 13.74
N ILE A 15 13.89 -0.70 12.83
CA ILE A 15 13.01 0.18 12.04
C ILE A 15 12.45 -0.55 10.81
N SER A 16 13.09 -1.64 10.36
CA SER A 16 12.55 -2.53 9.32
C SER A 16 11.39 -3.42 9.82
N SER A 17 10.49 -2.83 10.61
CA SER A 17 9.19 -3.43 10.89
C SER A 17 8.37 -3.41 9.61
N ILE A 18 7.85 -4.58 9.26
CA ILE A 18 6.99 -4.84 8.10
C ILE A 18 5.84 -3.84 8.15
N SER A 19 5.64 -3.05 7.09
CA SER A 19 4.44 -2.22 6.94
C SER A 19 3.25 -3.16 6.88
N GLN A 20 2.51 -3.27 7.98
CA GLN A 20 1.35 -4.15 8.07
C GLN A 20 0.13 -3.32 7.68
N ILE A 21 -0.62 -3.74 6.65
CA ILE A 21 -1.87 -3.10 6.28
C ILE A 21 -2.90 -3.38 7.39
N ILE A 22 -3.31 -2.33 8.09
CA ILE A 22 -4.26 -2.35 9.21
C ILE A 22 -5.60 -1.78 8.74
N LEU A 23 -6.71 -2.26 9.32
CA LEU A 23 -8.03 -1.70 9.07
C LEU A 23 -8.41 -0.61 10.09
N PRO A 24 -9.20 0.41 9.70
CA PRO A 24 -9.71 0.66 8.35
C PRO A 24 -8.59 1.10 7.41
N ILE A 25 -8.70 0.69 6.15
CA ILE A 25 -7.77 1.09 5.08
C ILE A 25 -8.20 2.45 4.52
N ASP A 26 -7.25 3.36 4.39
CA ASP A 26 -7.25 4.46 3.44
C ASP A 26 -5.99 4.41 2.56
N PHE A 27 -5.87 5.34 1.60
CA PHE A 27 -4.72 5.44 0.70
C PHE A 27 -3.82 6.63 1.06
N GLU A 28 -4.05 7.23 2.21
CA GLU A 28 -3.35 8.41 2.70
C GLU A 28 -2.19 8.02 3.62
N ASN A 29 -1.35 9.00 3.98
CA ASN A 29 -0.31 8.88 5.00
C ASN A 29 0.66 7.69 4.83
N ASN A 30 0.81 7.19 3.60
CA ASN A 30 1.58 5.99 3.28
C ASN A 30 1.13 4.73 4.06
N GLN A 31 -0.15 4.63 4.45
CA GLN A 31 -0.71 3.38 4.97
C GLN A 31 -0.70 2.29 3.88
N ILE A 32 -1.06 2.68 2.65
CA ILE A 32 -0.94 1.88 1.44
C ILE A 32 -0.21 2.69 0.37
N THR A 33 0.78 2.06 -0.23
CA THR A 33 1.57 2.58 -1.34
C THR A 33 1.32 1.75 -2.60
N THR A 34 1.72 2.28 -3.76
CA THR A 34 1.58 1.57 -5.05
C THR A 34 2.31 0.22 -5.06
N ASP A 35 3.37 0.07 -4.26
CA ASP A 35 4.16 -1.17 -4.19
C ASP A 35 3.47 -2.28 -3.38
N ASP A 36 2.44 -1.96 -2.60
CA ASP A 36 1.69 -2.93 -1.80
C ASP A 36 0.67 -3.74 -2.64
N PHE A 37 0.40 -3.32 -3.87
CA PHE A 37 -0.57 -3.94 -4.77
C PHE A 37 0.00 -5.16 -5.48
N VAL A 38 -0.65 -6.32 -5.31
CA VAL A 38 -0.36 -7.53 -6.09
C VAL A 38 -1.23 -7.55 -7.33
N ASN A 39 -0.60 -7.33 -8.48
CA ASN A 39 -1.21 -7.18 -9.78
C ASN A 39 -1.26 -8.51 -10.54
N PHE A 40 -2.35 -8.78 -11.28
CA PHE A 40 -2.47 -10.00 -12.08
C PHE A 40 -3.26 -9.80 -13.38
N ASP A 41 -2.94 -10.62 -14.39
CA ASP A 41 -3.62 -10.73 -15.68
C ASP A 41 -3.84 -9.39 -16.43
N GLY A 42 -2.94 -8.43 -16.22
CA GLY A 42 -2.97 -7.11 -16.85
C GLY A 42 -3.74 -6.04 -16.08
N GLY A 43 -4.16 -6.31 -14.84
CA GLY A 43 -4.69 -5.31 -13.93
C GLY A 43 -3.56 -4.65 -13.15
N VAL A 44 -3.58 -3.32 -13.04
CA VAL A 44 -2.57 -2.55 -12.30
C VAL A 44 -3.26 -1.68 -11.26
N GLY A 45 -2.99 -1.97 -9.98
CA GLY A 45 -3.39 -1.17 -8.83
C GLY A 45 -2.35 -0.12 -8.46
N SER A 46 -2.80 1.03 -7.96
CA SER A 46 -1.92 2.09 -7.45
C SER A 46 -2.61 2.94 -6.39
N ALA A 47 -1.82 3.55 -5.51
CA ALA A 47 -2.24 4.69 -4.70
C ALA A 47 -1.83 5.97 -5.45
N THR A 48 -2.80 6.82 -5.77
CA THR A 48 -2.56 8.00 -6.62
C THR A 48 -3.37 9.21 -6.15
N ASN A 49 -3.01 10.40 -6.61
CA ASN A 49 -3.73 11.63 -6.29
C ASN A 49 -5.19 11.51 -6.73
N ASN A 50 -6.11 11.99 -5.89
CA ASN A 50 -7.53 12.01 -6.20
C ASN A 50 -7.81 13.01 -7.34
N PRO A 51 -8.27 12.57 -8.52
CA PRO A 51 -8.57 13.48 -9.62
C PRO A 51 -9.89 14.24 -9.42
N TYR A 52 -10.71 13.87 -8.43
CA TYR A 52 -12.03 14.41 -8.20
C TYR A 52 -12.28 14.67 -6.71
N ILE A 53 -11.66 15.73 -6.21
CA ILE A 53 -11.81 16.22 -4.84
C ILE A 53 -13.04 17.11 -4.75
N ASN A 54 -13.95 16.82 -3.81
CA ASN A 54 -15.12 17.63 -3.48
C ASN A 54 -15.57 17.37 -2.03
N ASP A 55 -16.65 18.02 -1.59
CA ASP A 55 -17.16 17.92 -0.20
C ASP A 55 -17.56 16.49 0.22
N GLN A 56 -17.88 15.60 -0.74
CA GLN A 56 -18.24 14.20 -0.47
C GLN A 56 -17.05 13.24 -0.61
N ASN A 57 -16.00 13.62 -1.33
CA ASN A 57 -14.75 12.89 -1.53
C ASN A 57 -13.55 13.81 -1.28
N PRO A 58 -13.31 14.20 -0.02
CA PRO A 58 -12.28 15.18 0.32
C PRO A 58 -10.86 14.59 0.36
N SER A 59 -10.70 13.27 0.15
CA SER A 59 -9.41 12.58 0.18
C SER A 59 -8.43 13.16 -0.83
N SER A 60 -7.17 13.31 -0.43
CA SER A 60 -6.08 13.80 -1.29
C SER A 60 -5.59 12.71 -2.25
N THR A 61 -5.69 11.45 -1.84
CA THR A 61 -5.29 10.27 -2.57
C THR A 61 -6.38 9.20 -2.54
N ILE A 62 -6.34 8.31 -3.54
CA ILE A 62 -7.29 7.22 -3.75
C ILE A 62 -6.56 5.98 -4.24
N GLY A 63 -7.21 4.83 -4.08
CA GLY A 63 -6.84 3.59 -4.77
C GLY A 63 -7.41 3.60 -6.18
N GLN A 64 -6.56 3.33 -7.16
CA GLN A 64 -6.93 3.22 -8.57
C GLN A 64 -6.63 1.80 -9.07
N ILE A 65 -7.48 1.29 -9.96
CA ILE A 65 -7.18 0.11 -10.78
C ILE A 65 -7.39 0.42 -12.26
N ILE A 66 -6.39 0.10 -13.07
CA ILE A 66 -6.46 0.18 -14.53
C ILE A 66 -6.41 -1.25 -15.09
N ARG A 67 -7.35 -1.58 -15.98
CA ARG A 67 -7.46 -2.89 -16.65
C ARG A 67 -7.38 -2.76 -18.17
N ASP A 68 -6.49 -1.90 -18.65
CA ASP A 68 -6.33 -1.65 -20.08
C ASP A 68 -5.44 -2.73 -20.71
N GLY A 69 -5.97 -3.47 -21.69
CA GLY A 69 -5.29 -4.59 -22.35
C GLY A 69 -5.20 -5.90 -21.54
N GLY A 70 -5.79 -5.95 -20.34
CA GLY A 70 -5.84 -7.14 -19.48
C GLY A 70 -6.98 -8.12 -19.81
N GLN A 71 -7.00 -9.25 -19.13
CA GLN A 71 -8.11 -10.22 -19.19
C GLN A 71 -9.41 -9.62 -18.61
N VAL A 72 -10.56 -10.20 -18.94
CA VAL A 72 -11.85 -9.77 -18.37
C VAL A 72 -11.92 -9.93 -16.84
N TRP A 73 -11.08 -10.79 -16.28
CA TRP A 73 -10.91 -11.02 -14.84
C TRP A 73 -9.67 -10.36 -14.25
N ALA A 74 -8.95 -9.53 -15.01
CA ALA A 74 -7.74 -8.84 -14.55
C ALA A 74 -7.99 -8.06 -13.27
N GLY A 75 -7.00 -8.01 -12.39
CA GLY A 75 -7.21 -7.44 -11.07
C GLY A 75 -5.95 -7.03 -10.34
N SER A 76 -6.16 -6.50 -9.16
CA SER A 76 -5.15 -6.19 -8.18
C SER A 76 -5.74 -6.39 -6.79
N TYR A 77 -4.93 -6.86 -5.84
CA TYR A 77 -5.36 -7.07 -4.46
C TYR A 77 -4.25 -6.69 -3.48
N LEU A 78 -4.66 -6.45 -2.24
CA LEU A 78 -3.75 -6.20 -1.12
C LEU A 78 -3.67 -7.47 -0.27
N VAL A 79 -2.46 -7.79 0.18
CA VAL A 79 -2.25 -8.90 1.12
C VAL A 79 -2.37 -8.35 2.53
N LEU A 80 -3.45 -8.73 3.22
CA LEU A 80 -3.61 -8.45 4.63
C LEU A 80 -2.77 -9.41 5.46
N SER A 81 -2.44 -8.97 6.66
CA SER A 81 -1.65 -9.77 7.59
C SER A 81 -2.42 -10.92 8.23
N ASP A 82 -3.73 -10.76 8.39
CA ASP A 82 -4.63 -11.75 8.95
C ASP A 82 -5.93 -11.81 8.13
N TYR A 83 -6.66 -12.92 8.29
CA TYR A 83 -8.01 -13.06 7.73
C TYR A 83 -8.99 -12.11 8.41
N LEU A 84 -9.98 -11.65 7.65
CA LEU A 84 -11.11 -10.91 8.19
C LEU A 84 -12.08 -11.87 8.90
N ASP A 85 -12.43 -11.57 10.15
CA ASP A 85 -13.47 -12.24 10.94
C ASP A 85 -14.67 -11.30 11.06
N PHE A 86 -15.87 -11.77 10.74
CA PHE A 86 -17.09 -10.96 10.53
C PHE A 86 -18.31 -11.49 11.30
#